data_AF-A0A221MID0-F1
#
_entry.id   AF-A0A221MID0-F1
#
_cell.length_a   1.000
_cell.length_b   1.000
_cell.length_c   1.000
_cell.angle_alpha   90.00
_cell.angle_beta   90.00
_cell.angle_gamma   90.00
#
_symmetry.space_group_name_H-M   'P 1'
#
loop_
_entity.id
_entity.type
_entity.pdbx_description
1 polymer ?
#
loop_
_entity_poly.entity_id
_entity_poly.type
_entity_poly.pdbx_seq_one_letter_code
_entity_poly.pdbx_strand_id
1 'polypeptide(L)'
;MKKLYIVFILIFVLFGCSNEAKDPTAEASMEQTVTEESLSLEEQISKVMSENKLRDKEIIDYDLKDDFIYVIFKNKHGSNSHNPDLVILKNNNGKLEWIAGPKDRTTSMSLEHIEALVFGRDDGPSVTIIMPEEDASDTKIKEVKVLGESTKAVTYVKHIMEGFSKQYMYWIAYTEEAPTHEDFEVIMQ
;
A
#
# COMPACT_ATOMS: atom_id res chain seq x y z
N MET A 1 -27.49 31.26 -64.18
CA MET A 1 -26.08 30.81 -64.35
C MET A 1 -26.01 29.31 -64.14
N LYS A 2 -25.01 28.62 -64.72
CA LYS A 2 -24.49 27.24 -64.48
C LYS A 2 -25.42 26.23 -63.76
N LYS A 3 -25.90 25.17 -64.44
CA LYS A 3 -25.28 23.80 -64.52
C LYS A 3 -25.26 23.07 -63.16
N LEU A 4 -25.61 21.78 -63.00
CA LEU A 4 -25.77 20.66 -63.94
C LEU A 4 -26.69 19.54 -63.36
N TYR A 5 -27.42 18.84 -64.24
CA TYR A 5 -27.91 17.43 -64.25
C TYR A 5 -27.54 16.44 -63.09
N ILE A 6 -28.49 15.68 -62.52
CA ILE A 6 -28.89 14.26 -62.85
C ILE A 6 -27.75 13.23 -62.58
N VAL A 7 -27.90 12.03 -61.99
CA VAL A 7 -29.00 11.24 -61.37
C VAL A 7 -28.36 10.12 -60.49
N PHE A 8 -29.19 9.38 -59.72
CA PHE A 8 -28.89 8.07 -59.10
C PHE A 8 -27.85 7.18 -59.81
N ILE A 9 -27.10 6.39 -59.03
CA ILE A 9 -27.09 4.91 -59.15
C ILE A 9 -26.56 4.32 -57.84
N LEU A 10 -27.33 3.37 -57.30
CA LEU A 10 -27.00 2.58 -56.11
C LEU A 10 -26.40 1.26 -56.62
N ILE A 11 -25.16 0.93 -56.23
CA ILE A 11 -24.54 -0.37 -56.56
C ILE A 11 -24.37 -1.16 -55.27
N PHE A 12 -25.27 -2.14 -55.08
CA PHE A 12 -25.02 -3.28 -54.21
C PHE A 12 -23.94 -4.15 -54.85
N VAL A 13 -22.91 -4.52 -54.09
CA VAL A 13 -22.08 -5.69 -54.40
C VAL A 13 -22.20 -6.67 -53.25
N LEU A 14 -23.14 -7.61 -53.41
CA LEU A 14 -23.18 -8.84 -52.63
C LEU A 14 -22.20 -9.83 -53.28
N PHE A 15 -21.07 -10.11 -52.62
CA PHE A 15 -20.35 -11.36 -52.85
C PHE A 15 -20.67 -12.31 -51.70
N GLY A 16 -21.61 -13.23 -51.97
CA GLY A 16 -21.88 -14.36 -51.09
C GLY A 16 -20.95 -15.53 -51.39
N CYS A 17 -20.40 -16.14 -50.35
CA CYS A 17 -19.92 -17.52 -50.41
C CYS A 17 -21.08 -18.46 -50.03
N SER A 18 -21.61 -19.13 -51.05
CA SER A 18 -22.34 -20.41 -50.99
C SER A 18 -21.52 -21.50 -50.26
N ASN A 19 -22.00 -22.56 -49.59
CA ASN A 19 -23.30 -23.11 -49.12
C ASN A 19 -22.92 -24.14 -47.98
N GLU A 20 -23.77 -24.75 -47.13
CA GLU A 20 -25.18 -24.67 -46.73
C GLU A 20 -25.34 -25.61 -45.49
N ALA A 21 -26.16 -25.31 -44.48
CA ALA A 21 -27.47 -25.93 -44.23
C ALA A 21 -28.10 -25.41 -42.91
N LYS A 22 -29.39 -25.65 -42.73
CA LYS A 22 -30.24 -25.12 -41.65
C LYS A 22 -29.95 -25.73 -40.27
N ASP A 23 -29.97 -24.90 -39.23
CA ASP A 23 -30.89 -25.10 -38.09
C ASP A 23 -31.13 -23.78 -37.31
N PRO A 24 -32.35 -23.48 -36.80
CA PRO A 24 -32.65 -22.20 -36.16
C PRO A 24 -32.81 -22.33 -34.63
N THR A 25 -31.71 -22.19 -33.87
CA THR A 25 -31.82 -22.10 -32.39
C THR A 25 -30.71 -21.28 -31.76
N ALA A 26 -31.07 -20.50 -30.73
CA ALA A 26 -30.19 -19.85 -29.75
C ALA A 26 -29.31 -18.66 -30.22
N GLU A 27 -29.93 -17.57 -30.68
CA GLU A 27 -29.41 -16.22 -30.40
C GLU A 27 -30.17 -15.60 -29.23
N ALA A 28 -29.71 -15.94 -28.02
CA ALA A 28 -29.85 -15.08 -26.85
C ALA A 28 -28.42 -14.71 -26.44
N SER A 29 -27.84 -13.74 -27.16
CA SER A 29 -26.53 -13.18 -26.84
C SER A 29 -26.59 -12.52 -25.47
N MET A 30 -26.20 -13.26 -24.43
CA MET A 30 -25.81 -12.65 -23.17
C MET A 30 -24.65 -11.71 -23.47
N GLU A 31 -24.91 -10.40 -23.45
CA GLU A 31 -23.87 -9.43 -23.15
C GLU A 31 -23.33 -9.76 -21.77
N GLN A 32 -22.26 -10.55 -21.75
CA GLN A 32 -21.49 -10.80 -20.55
C GLN A 32 -20.67 -9.54 -20.31
N THR A 33 -21.32 -8.49 -19.80
CA THR A 33 -20.64 -7.40 -19.12
C THR A 33 -19.95 -8.03 -17.92
N VAL A 34 -18.69 -8.40 -18.11
CA VAL A 34 -17.78 -8.71 -17.01
C VAL A 34 -17.63 -7.41 -16.24
N THR A 35 -18.40 -7.26 -15.16
CA THR A 35 -18.07 -6.32 -14.11
C THR A 35 -16.67 -6.67 -13.63
N GLU A 36 -15.68 -5.85 -13.99
CA GLU A 36 -14.38 -5.88 -13.33
C GLU A 36 -14.63 -5.69 -11.84
N GLU A 37 -14.46 -6.74 -11.05
CA GLU A 37 -14.53 -6.64 -9.60
C GLU A 37 -13.37 -5.76 -9.15
N SER A 38 -13.70 -4.52 -8.78
CA SER A 38 -12.72 -3.56 -8.28
C SER A 38 -12.13 -4.09 -6.98
N LEU A 39 -10.85 -4.50 -7.03
CA LEU A 39 -10.11 -5.01 -5.88
C LEU A 39 -10.24 -4.07 -4.67
N SER A 40 -10.37 -4.65 -3.48
CA SER A 40 -10.32 -3.88 -2.23
C SER A 40 -8.95 -3.20 -2.05
N LEU A 41 -8.90 -2.17 -1.19
CA LEU A 41 -7.67 -1.41 -0.99
C LEU A 41 -6.50 -2.29 -0.53
N GLU A 42 -6.73 -3.23 0.39
CA GLU A 42 -5.70 -4.14 0.90
C GLU A 42 -5.20 -5.12 -0.16
N GLU A 43 -6.05 -5.54 -1.10
CA GLU A 43 -5.67 -6.35 -2.25
C GLU A 43 -4.82 -5.54 -3.25
N GLN A 44 -5.18 -4.27 -3.49
CA GLN A 44 -4.40 -3.36 -4.33
C GLN A 44 -3.01 -3.10 -3.72
N ILE A 45 -2.94 -2.79 -2.42
CA ILE A 45 -1.68 -2.66 -1.67
C ILE A 45 -0.87 -3.95 -1.79
N SER A 46 -1.49 -5.10 -1.51
CA SER A 46 -0.84 -6.41 -1.55
C SER A 46 -0.28 -6.76 -2.93
N LYS A 47 -0.98 -6.35 -4.00
CA LYS A 47 -0.55 -6.49 -5.39
C LYS A 47 0.68 -5.62 -5.69
N VAL A 48 0.63 -4.32 -5.40
CA VAL A 48 1.77 -3.39 -5.64
C VAL A 48 3.02 -3.81 -4.86
N MET A 49 2.88 -4.24 -3.60
CA MET A 49 4.01 -4.78 -2.84
C MET A 49 4.62 -6.03 -3.49
N SER A 50 3.79 -6.94 -4.00
CA SER A 50 4.23 -8.20 -4.62
C SER A 50 4.90 -7.97 -5.98
N GLU A 51 4.40 -7.01 -6.76
CA GLU A 51 5.02 -6.54 -8.01
C GLU A 51 6.42 -5.94 -7.75
N ASN A 52 6.59 -5.23 -6.63
CA ASN A 52 7.88 -4.72 -6.15
C ASN A 52 8.73 -5.76 -5.39
N LYS A 53 8.40 -7.05 -5.53
CA LYS A 53 9.15 -8.20 -4.98
C LYS A 53 9.17 -8.30 -3.45
N LEU A 54 8.38 -7.50 -2.73
CA LEU A 54 8.08 -7.79 -1.32
C LEU A 54 7.07 -8.93 -1.27
N ARG A 55 7.56 -10.11 -0.88
CA ARG A 55 6.78 -11.34 -0.68
C ARG A 55 6.73 -11.69 0.79
N ASP A 56 5.86 -12.64 1.14
CA ASP A 56 5.81 -13.23 2.48
C ASP A 56 5.73 -12.18 3.60
N LYS A 57 4.82 -11.21 3.40
CA LYS A 57 4.54 -10.11 4.32
C LYS A 57 3.23 -10.31 5.07
N GLU A 58 3.09 -9.58 6.18
CA GLU A 58 1.83 -9.34 6.88
C GLU A 58 1.68 -7.83 7.05
N ILE A 59 0.61 -7.25 6.51
CA ILE A 59 0.25 -5.86 6.79
C ILE A 59 -0.26 -5.82 8.24
N ILE A 60 0.24 -4.87 9.02
CA ILE A 60 -0.12 -4.69 10.44
C ILE A 60 -1.12 -3.54 10.57
N ASP A 61 -0.86 -2.45 9.85
CA ASP A 61 -1.64 -1.22 9.87
C ASP A 61 -1.39 -0.43 8.57
N TYR A 62 -2.27 0.51 8.23
CA TYR A 62 -1.98 1.53 7.23
C TYR A 62 -2.70 2.85 7.54
N ASP A 63 -2.03 3.96 7.29
CA ASP A 63 -2.62 5.30 7.36
C ASP A 63 -2.75 5.92 5.97
N LEU A 64 -3.82 6.69 5.79
CA LEU A 64 -4.06 7.52 4.60
C LEU A 64 -3.78 8.98 4.97
N LYS A 65 -2.90 9.66 4.23
CA LYS A 65 -2.70 11.12 4.34
C LYS A 65 -2.63 11.72 2.95
N ASP A 66 -3.58 12.58 2.62
CA ASP A 66 -3.78 13.13 1.29
C ASP A 66 -3.79 12.01 0.23
N ASP A 67 -2.94 12.11 -0.80
CA ASP A 67 -2.80 11.07 -1.83
C ASP A 67 -1.90 9.89 -1.41
N PHE A 68 -1.30 9.91 -0.20
CA PHE A 68 -0.35 8.90 0.24
C PHE A 68 -0.96 7.83 1.14
N ILE A 69 -0.44 6.60 1.00
CA ILE A 69 -0.77 5.45 1.84
C ILE A 69 0.52 4.92 2.45
N TYR A 70 0.56 4.92 3.77
CA TYR A 70 1.69 4.47 4.57
C TYR A 70 1.36 3.09 5.12
N VAL A 71 1.98 2.05 4.56
CA VAL A 71 1.66 0.64 4.83
C VAL A 71 2.72 0.07 5.74
N ILE A 72 2.35 -0.25 6.98
CA ILE A 72 3.25 -0.83 7.97
C ILE A 72 3.09 -2.34 7.91
N PHE A 73 4.20 -3.05 7.74
CA PHE A 73 4.20 -4.49 7.57
C PHE A 73 5.37 -5.15 8.31
N LYS A 74 5.28 -6.47 8.52
CA LYS A 74 6.40 -7.31 8.95
C LYS A 74 6.70 -8.37 7.90
N ASN A 75 7.98 -8.71 7.77
CA ASN A 75 8.43 -9.85 6.97
C ASN A 75 8.16 -11.15 7.75
N LYS A 76 7.63 -12.17 7.07
CA LYS A 76 7.46 -13.53 7.63
C LYS A 76 8.70 -14.41 7.44
N HIS A 77 9.75 -13.89 6.78
CA HIS A 77 10.94 -14.65 6.44
C HIS A 77 12.07 -14.36 7.43
N GLY A 78 12.49 -15.39 8.18
CA GLY A 78 13.43 -15.28 9.31
C GLY A 78 12.71 -15.46 10.64
N SER A 79 13.36 -16.08 11.63
CA SER A 79 12.71 -16.45 12.89
C SER A 79 12.46 -15.27 13.85
N ASN A 80 13.17 -14.15 13.68
CA ASN A 80 13.29 -13.11 14.72
C ASN A 80 12.84 -11.70 14.31
N SER A 81 12.71 -11.33 13.03
CA SER A 81 12.41 -9.94 12.64
C SER A 81 10.92 -9.60 12.80
N HIS A 82 10.52 -9.29 14.02
CA HIS A 82 9.21 -8.73 14.36
C HIS A 82 9.08 -7.24 14.07
N ASN A 83 10.22 -6.59 13.82
CA ASN A 83 10.40 -5.17 13.60
C ASN A 83 9.54 -4.73 12.42
N PRO A 84 8.62 -3.77 12.61
CA PRO A 84 7.82 -3.22 11.53
C PRO A 84 8.70 -2.46 10.53
N ASP A 85 8.27 -2.48 9.28
CA ASP A 85 8.90 -1.80 8.15
C ASP A 85 7.83 -1.09 7.32
N LEU A 86 8.24 -0.17 6.44
CA LEU A 86 7.33 0.72 5.73
C LEU A 86 7.32 0.45 4.22
N VAL A 87 6.15 0.54 3.61
CA VAL A 87 5.98 0.88 2.20
C VAL A 87 5.16 2.16 2.11
N ILE A 88 5.59 3.08 1.27
CA ILE A 88 4.85 4.30 0.94
C ILE A 88 4.33 4.14 -0.49
N LEU A 89 3.02 4.25 -0.64
CA LEU A 89 2.33 4.27 -1.93
C LEU A 89 1.69 5.64 -2.16
N LYS A 90 1.46 6.00 -3.42
CA LYS A 90 0.63 7.15 -3.81
C LYS A 90 -0.55 6.70 -4.64
N ASN A 91 -1.72 7.25 -4.35
CA ASN A 91 -2.95 7.06 -5.08
C ASN A 91 -3.05 8.10 -6.21
N ASN A 92 -2.69 7.70 -7.43
CA ASN A 92 -2.84 8.53 -8.62
C ASN A 92 -4.15 8.16 -9.33
N ASN A 93 -5.23 8.89 -9.02
CA ASN A 93 -6.58 8.71 -9.62
C ASN A 93 -7.16 7.28 -9.50
N GLY A 94 -7.05 6.67 -8.32
CA GLY A 94 -7.54 5.31 -8.06
C GLY A 94 -6.54 4.20 -8.40
N LYS A 95 -5.33 4.55 -8.85
CA LYS A 95 -4.24 3.60 -9.09
C LYS A 95 -3.13 3.83 -8.07
N LEU A 96 -2.79 2.78 -7.31
CA LEU A 96 -1.67 2.81 -6.39
C LEU A 96 -0.32 2.64 -7.11
N GLU A 97 0.62 3.52 -6.80
CA GLU A 97 1.99 3.50 -7.30
C GLU A 97 2.99 3.41 -6.13
N TRP A 98 4.07 2.66 -6.32
CA TRP A 98 5.12 2.49 -5.30
C TRP A 98 6.02 3.72 -5.29
N ILE A 99 6.18 4.33 -4.12
CA ILE A 99 6.96 5.56 -3.92
C ILE A 99 8.23 5.31 -3.12
N ALA A 100 8.14 4.47 -2.08
CA ALA A 100 9.29 4.07 -1.27
C ALA A 100 9.00 2.76 -0.53
N GLY A 101 10.05 2.08 -0.08
CA GLY A 101 9.95 0.99 0.88
C GLY A 101 11.26 0.78 1.65
N PRO A 102 11.55 -0.46 2.10
CA PRO A 102 12.62 -0.74 3.07
C PRO A 102 14.04 -0.25 2.73
N LYS A 103 14.33 -0.04 1.44
CA LYS A 103 15.65 0.41 0.96
C LYS A 103 15.79 1.92 0.87
N ASP A 104 14.68 2.63 0.99
CA ASP A 104 14.58 4.09 0.84
C ASP A 104 14.54 4.78 2.22
N ARG A 105 14.92 4.06 3.29
CA ARG A 105 15.17 4.61 4.62
C ARG A 105 16.29 5.64 4.54
N THR A 106 16.04 6.85 5.02
CA THR A 106 17.02 7.94 5.02
C THR A 106 17.99 7.84 6.19
N THR A 107 17.49 7.43 7.36
CA THR A 107 18.27 7.36 8.61
C THR A 107 17.73 6.23 9.50
N SER A 108 18.61 5.63 10.31
CA SER A 108 18.28 4.74 11.42
C SER A 108 19.00 5.23 12.68
N MET A 109 18.29 5.37 13.79
CA MET A 109 18.83 5.87 15.07
C MET A 109 18.55 4.86 16.18
N SER A 110 19.54 4.62 17.05
CA SER A 110 19.32 4.02 18.37
C SER A 110 19.41 5.16 19.39
N LEU A 111 18.33 5.35 20.13
CA LEU A 111 18.15 6.31 21.21
C LEU A 111 17.94 5.50 22.49
N GLU A 112 17.97 6.13 23.66
CA GLU A 112 17.78 5.43 24.93
C GLU A 112 16.45 4.64 24.93
N HIS A 113 16.58 3.31 24.93
CA HIS A 113 15.50 2.31 24.88
C HIS A 113 14.72 2.15 23.56
N ILE A 114 14.99 2.92 22.50
CA ILE A 114 14.24 2.83 21.24
C ILE A 114 15.14 2.84 19.99
N GLU A 115 14.72 2.09 18.98
CA GLU A 115 15.19 2.23 17.60
C GLU A 115 14.18 3.06 16.79
N ALA A 116 14.65 4.01 15.99
CA ALA A 116 13.85 4.82 15.08
C ALA A 116 14.30 4.66 13.62
N LEU A 117 13.39 4.25 12.74
CA LEU A 117 13.57 4.15 11.30
C LEU A 117 12.91 5.37 10.63
N VAL A 118 13.73 6.24 10.02
CA VAL A 118 13.26 7.47 9.37
C VAL A 118 13.23 7.31 7.85
N PHE A 119 12.11 7.70 7.27
CA PHE A 119 11.84 7.82 5.84
C PHE A 119 11.55 9.30 5.54
N GLY A 120 12.61 10.10 5.46
CA GLY A 120 12.54 11.52 5.13
C GLY A 120 12.10 11.75 3.68
N ARG A 121 11.28 12.77 3.43
CA ARG A 121 10.70 13.08 2.12
C ARG A 121 10.51 14.58 1.88
N ASP A 122 10.63 14.99 0.63
CA ASP A 122 10.34 16.36 0.15
C ASP A 122 8.96 16.48 -0.52
N ASP A 123 8.31 15.36 -0.86
CA ASP A 123 7.09 15.29 -1.69
C ASP A 123 5.83 14.85 -0.92
N GLY A 124 5.90 14.78 0.41
CA GLY A 124 4.83 14.41 1.33
C GLY A 124 5.39 14.25 2.75
N PRO A 125 4.55 13.94 3.76
CA PRO A 125 5.02 13.74 5.13
C PRO A 125 6.15 12.71 5.23
N SER A 126 7.22 13.12 5.90
CA SER A 126 8.27 12.23 6.40
C SER A 126 7.68 11.29 7.45
N VAL A 127 8.17 10.05 7.52
CA VAL A 127 7.66 9.04 8.47
C VAL A 127 8.77 8.49 9.33
N THR A 128 8.48 8.39 10.63
CA THR A 128 9.38 7.72 11.57
C THR A 128 8.64 6.57 12.26
N ILE A 129 9.15 5.36 12.11
CA ILE A 129 8.69 4.17 12.85
C ILE A 129 9.62 3.99 14.05
N ILE A 130 9.08 4.02 15.26
CA ILE A 130 9.81 3.85 16.52
C ILE A 130 9.44 2.51 17.13
N MET A 131 10.42 1.73 17.58
CA MET A 131 10.21 0.46 18.28
C MET A 131 11.11 0.38 19.51
N PRO A 132 10.72 -0.36 20.58
CA PRO A 132 11.62 -0.62 21.69
C PRO A 132 12.86 -1.41 21.22
N GLU A 133 14.02 -1.14 21.81
CA GLU A 133 15.22 -1.99 21.61
C GLU A 133 14.96 -3.42 22.10
N GLU A 134 15.60 -4.43 21.49
CA GLU A 134 15.32 -5.85 21.76
C GLU A 134 15.56 -6.23 23.24
N ASP A 135 16.60 -5.65 23.85
CA ASP A 135 16.95 -5.84 25.26
C ASP A 135 16.11 -4.97 26.23
N ALA A 136 15.35 -4.00 25.72
CA ALA A 136 14.52 -3.08 26.50
C ALA A 136 13.13 -3.67 26.88
N SER A 137 13.01 -5.00 26.97
CA SER A 137 11.70 -5.68 27.10
C SER A 137 10.92 -5.39 28.38
N ASP A 138 11.60 -4.97 29.46
CA ASP A 138 10.98 -4.54 30.72
C ASP A 138 10.66 -3.02 30.74
N THR A 139 11.08 -2.28 29.71
CA THR A 139 10.98 -0.82 29.64
C THR A 139 9.56 -0.39 29.29
N LYS A 140 8.90 0.28 30.24
CA LYS A 140 7.53 0.77 30.09
C LYS A 140 7.50 2.19 29.54
N ILE A 141 7.59 2.29 28.22
CA ILE A 141 7.37 3.53 27.49
C ILE A 141 5.87 3.85 27.52
N LYS A 142 5.53 5.03 28.06
CA LYS A 142 4.16 5.54 28.17
C LYS A 142 3.78 6.35 26.92
N GLU A 143 4.70 7.15 26.41
CA GLU A 143 4.51 8.04 25.25
C GLU A 143 5.88 8.27 24.59
N VAL A 144 5.90 8.38 23.27
CA VAL A 144 7.04 8.93 22.53
C VAL A 144 6.55 10.16 21.80
N LYS A 145 7.37 11.22 21.78
CA LYS A 145 7.16 12.38 20.92
C LYS A 145 8.28 12.52 19.91
N VAL A 146 7.94 13.15 18.77
CA VAL A 146 8.87 13.53 17.72
C VAL A 146 8.55 14.97 17.33
N LEU A 147 9.56 15.84 17.29
CA LEU A 147 9.40 17.29 17.05
C LEU A 147 8.37 17.94 18.01
N GLY A 148 8.32 17.44 19.25
CA GLY A 148 7.38 17.90 20.28
C GLY A 148 5.95 17.35 20.18
N GLU A 149 5.59 16.63 19.12
CA GLU A 149 4.25 16.05 18.93
C GLU A 149 4.15 14.59 19.38
N SER A 150 3.03 14.24 20.03
CA SER A 150 2.73 12.87 20.45
C SER A 150 2.55 11.91 19.27
N THR A 151 3.22 10.77 19.30
CA THR A 151 3.18 9.77 18.22
C THR A 151 1.96 8.83 18.31
N LYS A 152 1.57 8.26 17.16
CA LYS A 152 0.53 7.21 17.08
C LYS A 152 1.11 5.90 17.59
N ALA A 153 0.71 5.45 18.77
CA ALA A 153 1.03 4.11 19.27
C ALA A 153 0.20 3.05 18.53
N VAL A 154 0.84 1.99 18.03
CA VAL A 154 0.21 0.84 17.40
C VAL A 154 0.61 -0.43 18.15
N THR A 155 -0.38 -1.29 18.42
CA THR A 155 -0.21 -2.54 19.15
C THR A 155 -0.81 -3.69 18.36
N TYR A 156 -0.08 -4.80 18.23
CA TYR A 156 -0.62 -6.05 17.71
C TYR A 156 -0.23 -7.25 18.58
N VAL A 157 -1.08 -8.28 18.59
CA VAL A 157 -0.83 -9.53 19.32
C VAL A 157 -0.50 -10.63 18.30
N LYS A 158 0.65 -11.28 18.44
CA LYS A 158 0.96 -12.51 17.70
C LYS A 158 0.68 -13.71 18.58
N HIS A 159 -0.22 -14.58 18.13
CA HIS A 159 -0.33 -15.94 18.66
C HIS A 159 0.85 -16.76 18.14
N ILE A 160 1.64 -17.31 19.06
CA ILE A 160 2.85 -18.09 18.73
C ILE A 160 2.51 -19.59 18.78
N MET A 161 1.75 -20.00 19.79
CA MET A 161 1.15 -21.33 19.92
C MET A 161 -0.07 -21.28 20.84
N GLU A 162 -0.75 -22.41 21.03
CA GLU A 162 -1.90 -22.49 21.93
C GLU A 162 -1.51 -22.02 23.35
N GLY A 163 -2.33 -21.12 23.93
CA GLY A 163 -2.07 -20.52 25.24
C GLY A 163 -0.91 -19.50 25.30
N PHE A 164 -0.14 -19.29 24.23
CA PHE A 164 1.01 -18.39 24.24
C PHE A 164 0.97 -17.35 23.11
N SER A 165 0.85 -16.08 23.50
CA SER A 165 0.88 -14.93 22.61
C SER A 165 1.85 -13.86 23.10
N LYS A 166 2.48 -13.14 22.20
CA LYS A 166 3.31 -11.96 22.51
C LYS A 166 2.68 -10.71 21.90
N GLN A 167 2.51 -9.68 22.74
CA GLN A 167 2.15 -8.34 22.32
C GLN A 167 3.39 -7.63 21.78
N TYR A 168 3.21 -6.88 20.70
CA TYR A 168 4.21 -6.01 20.11
C TYR A 168 3.62 -4.60 20.04
N MET A 169 4.45 -3.60 20.33
CA MET A 169 4.07 -2.19 20.28
C MET A 169 5.17 -1.42 19.55
N TYR A 170 4.75 -0.44 18.77
CA TYR A 170 5.60 0.52 18.07
C TYR A 170 4.85 1.85 17.98
N TRP A 171 5.55 2.92 17.63
CA TRP A 171 4.96 4.24 17.42
C TRP A 171 5.26 4.75 16.01
N ILE A 172 4.37 5.61 15.51
CA ILE A 172 4.53 6.25 14.20
C ILE A 172 4.43 7.77 14.38
N ALA A 173 5.43 8.49 13.86
CA ALA A 173 5.38 9.93 13.65
C ALA A 173 5.21 10.24 12.15
N TYR A 174 4.45 11.28 11.84
CA TYR A 174 4.30 11.84 10.51
C TYR A 174 4.63 13.33 10.59
N THR A 175 5.70 13.77 9.96
CA THR A 175 6.30 15.09 10.16
C THR A 175 6.56 15.78 8.83
N GLU A 176 6.56 17.12 8.81
CA GLU A 176 6.89 17.87 7.58
C GLU A 176 8.38 17.69 7.20
N GLU A 177 9.26 17.64 8.20
CA GLU A 177 10.69 17.40 8.04
C GLU A 177 11.15 16.09 8.70
N ALA A 178 12.34 15.60 8.33
CA ALA A 178 12.91 14.38 8.90
C ALA A 178 13.56 14.70 10.27
N PRO A 179 13.16 14.03 11.37
CA PRO A 179 13.70 14.32 12.70
C PRO A 179 15.15 13.89 12.86
N THR A 180 15.86 14.60 13.73
CA THR A 180 17.21 14.31 14.21
C THR A 180 17.18 13.70 15.62
N HIS A 181 18.33 13.27 16.14
CA HIS A 181 18.43 12.68 17.48
C HIS A 181 17.89 13.58 18.62
N GLU A 182 17.95 14.90 18.48
CA GLU A 182 17.52 15.85 19.53
C GLU A 182 15.99 16.03 19.58
N ASP A 183 15.27 15.58 18.55
CA ASP A 183 13.84 15.81 18.37
C ASP A 183 12.94 14.76 19.04
N PHE A 184 13.51 13.79 19.76
CA PHE A 184 12.81 12.67 20.38
C PHE A 184 12.66 12.85 21.90
N GLU A 185 11.42 12.78 22.40
CA GLU A 185 11.14 12.68 23.83
C GLU A 185 10.57 11.29 24.14
N VAL A 186 11.26 10.48 24.97
CA VAL A 186 10.74 9.19 25.46
C VAL A 186 10.23 9.39 26.88
N ILE A 187 8.91 9.25 27.07
CA ILE A 187 8.25 9.42 28.36
C ILE A 187 7.94 8.05 28.95
N MET A 188 8.48 7.81 30.14
CA MET A 188 8.39 6.56 30.87
C MET A 188 7.13 6.50 31.77
N GLN A 189 6.74 5.29 32.18
CA GLN A 189 5.66 5.05 33.15
C GLN A 189 6.10 5.28 34.61
#